data_AF-A0A815UTR3-F1
#
_entry.id   AF-A0A815UTR3-F1
#
_cell.length_a   1.000
_cell.length_b   1.000
_cell.length_c   1.000
_cell.angle_alpha   90.00
_cell.angle_beta   90.00
_cell.angle_gamma   90.00
#
_symmetry.space_group_name_H-M   'P 1'
#
loop_
_entity.id
_entity.type
_entity.pdbx_description
1 polymer ?
#
loop_
_entity_poly.entity_id
_entity_poly.type
_entity_poly.pdbx_seq_one_letter_code
_entity_poly.pdbx_strand_id
1 'polypeptide(L)'
;MERLLNMMKLYEIKCSQLIQFTYGEDGLVGENVEFQSIISLKLSNQLFECLCKFDLTQREKSIRKYITDGVIRDLYRNESLELLDEEWKQLNEDRSDLRQIFPTDDISKIVLPCSVEQVIRGVQKLTERLIIAKRDDRLSQIHRLTDVAFHWLCEEIEIRFQQAQVQAEEIVGALAAQSLDKPATQMTLNTFHYAGVSDKNVTLSVPRLKEIINVSIKPKTRSLTVYLTGQATNNAEKCKQVLCRLDHCTLRKETANTTLYYVPDPQDTVISEDQEWVSTYYEMPDQDMTNISQCFGDCLNVIFNDDNTEKLVLRIRTVDQTKSTTNNADSTRMDDDTFLHCLEFSMLSDLD
;
A
#
# COMPACT_ATOMS: atom_id res chain seq x y z
N MET A 1 -13.69 -37.38 24.25
CA MET A 1 -12.76 -37.06 25.35
C MET A 1 -11.32 -37.39 24.98
N GLU A 2 -10.95 -38.63 24.63
CA GLU A 2 -9.56 -38.97 24.24
C GLU A 2 -9.04 -38.26 22.98
N ARG A 3 -9.87 -38.02 21.96
CA ARG A 3 -9.46 -37.23 20.78
C ARG A 3 -9.17 -35.75 21.10
N LEU A 4 -9.90 -35.17 22.05
CA LEU A 4 -9.65 -33.82 22.56
C LEU A 4 -8.41 -33.79 23.45
N LEU A 5 -8.19 -34.82 24.25
CA LEU A 5 -7.01 -34.98 25.08
C LEU A 5 -5.72 -35.17 24.24
N ASN A 6 -5.80 -35.90 23.13
CA ASN A 6 -4.68 -36.07 22.19
C ASN A 6 -4.42 -34.81 21.34
N MET A 7 -5.46 -34.04 21.00
CA MET A 7 -5.30 -32.70 20.43
C MET A 7 -4.60 -31.76 21.43
N MET A 8 -4.98 -31.78 22.71
CA MET A 8 -4.31 -31.00 23.76
C MET A 8 -2.88 -31.45 24.06
N LYS A 9 -2.53 -32.72 23.83
CA LYS A 9 -1.13 -33.20 23.97
C LYS A 9 -0.24 -32.86 22.77
N LEU A 10 -0.80 -32.75 21.56
CA LEU A 10 -0.08 -32.29 20.37
C LEU A 10 0.12 -30.77 20.37
N TYR A 11 -0.85 -30.05 20.95
CA TYR A 11 -0.73 -28.65 21.33
C TYR A 11 -0.38 -28.56 22.82
N GLU A 12 0.79 -29.07 23.21
CA GLU A 12 1.54 -28.43 24.30
C GLU A 12 1.80 -26.98 23.87
N ILE A 13 0.75 -26.15 23.98
CA ILE A 13 0.88 -24.70 23.98
C ILE A 13 1.85 -24.48 25.11
N LYS A 14 3.07 -24.06 24.78
CA LYS A 14 4.01 -23.53 25.75
C LYS A 14 3.27 -22.38 26.46
N CYS A 15 2.64 -22.66 27.60
CA CYS A 15 1.69 -21.78 28.30
C CYS A 15 2.31 -20.49 28.87
N SER A 16 3.49 -20.08 28.39
CA SER A 16 4.21 -18.89 28.81
C SER A 16 5.08 -18.38 27.67
N GLN A 17 4.54 -18.34 26.45
CA GLN A 17 5.19 -17.66 25.34
C GLN A 17 4.92 -16.16 25.44
N LEU A 18 6.00 -15.38 25.48
CA LEU A 18 5.92 -13.94 25.36
C LEU A 18 5.52 -13.59 23.91
N ILE A 19 4.38 -12.93 23.74
CA ILE A 19 3.88 -12.47 22.43
C ILE A 19 4.42 -11.06 22.14
N GLN A 20 4.37 -10.17 23.13
CA GLN A 20 4.74 -8.75 23.02
C GLN A 20 5.40 -8.28 24.33
N PHE A 21 6.40 -7.39 24.24
CA PHE A 21 7.11 -6.87 25.43
C PHE A 21 6.30 -5.81 26.19
N THR A 22 5.63 -4.92 25.46
CA THR A 22 4.81 -3.83 26.00
C THR A 22 3.41 -3.91 25.40
N TYR A 23 2.37 -3.73 26.21
CA TYR A 23 0.99 -3.68 25.73
C TYR A 23 0.85 -2.60 24.66
N GLY A 24 0.27 -2.90 23.49
CA GLY A 24 0.06 -1.87 22.45
C GLY A 24 1.34 -1.22 21.90
N GLU A 25 2.52 -1.79 22.18
CA GLU A 25 3.86 -1.23 21.93
C GLU A 25 4.21 0.02 22.77
N ASP A 26 3.23 0.65 23.42
CA ASP A 26 3.37 1.88 24.20
C ASP A 26 3.13 1.72 25.72
N GLY A 27 2.46 0.63 26.12
CA GLY A 27 2.09 0.35 27.51
C GLY A 27 0.84 1.09 27.99
N LEU A 28 0.04 1.64 27.08
CA LEU A 28 -1.08 2.55 27.41
C LEU A 28 -2.44 1.95 27.09
N VAL A 29 -3.46 2.32 27.87
CA VAL A 29 -4.85 1.85 27.70
C VAL A 29 -5.55 2.62 26.59
N GLY A 30 -6.25 1.89 25.71
CA GLY A 30 -7.00 2.47 24.60
C GLY A 30 -8.21 3.34 24.98
N GLU A 31 -8.60 3.38 26.25
CA GLU A 31 -9.71 4.21 26.75
C GLU A 31 -9.30 5.68 26.93
N ASN A 32 -8.03 5.92 27.28
CA ASN A 32 -7.50 7.24 27.64
C ASN A 32 -6.67 7.89 26.53
N VAL A 33 -6.75 7.36 25.31
CA VAL A 33 -6.07 7.90 24.13
C VAL A 33 -7.04 8.68 23.25
N GLU A 34 -6.56 9.77 22.66
CA GLU A 34 -7.37 10.68 21.85
C GLU A 34 -6.71 10.96 20.51
N PHE A 35 -7.52 11.34 19.53
CA PHE A 35 -7.00 11.84 18.25
C PHE A 35 -6.43 13.25 18.42
N GLN A 36 -5.16 13.40 18.08
CA GLN A 36 -4.40 14.63 18.16
C GLN A 36 -3.71 14.91 16.81
N SER A 37 -3.41 16.17 16.56
CA SER A 37 -2.64 16.58 15.38
C SER A 37 -1.31 17.18 15.78
N ILE A 38 -0.22 16.66 15.23
CA ILE A 38 1.11 17.21 15.44
C ILE A 38 1.31 18.41 14.50
N ILE A 39 1.40 19.60 15.08
CA ILE A 39 1.48 20.87 14.35
C ILE A 39 2.81 20.99 13.59
N SER A 40 3.90 20.47 14.15
CA SER A 40 5.25 20.55 13.55
C SER A 40 5.30 19.89 12.17
N LEU A 41 4.63 18.75 11.97
CA LEU A 41 4.65 18.00 10.71
C LEU A 41 4.03 18.78 9.53
N LYS A 42 2.92 19.48 9.76
CA LYS A 42 2.16 20.20 8.71
C LYS A 42 2.82 21.51 8.28
N LEU A 43 3.61 22.14 9.15
CA LEU A 43 4.16 23.47 8.90
C LEU A 43 5.26 23.45 7.81
N SER A 44 5.32 24.50 7.00
CA SER A 44 6.49 24.79 6.15
C SER A 44 7.73 25.07 7.02
N ASN A 45 8.94 24.77 6.52
CA ASN A 45 10.18 24.97 7.26
C ASN A 45 10.36 26.43 7.72
N GLN A 46 9.96 27.40 6.90
CA GLN A 46 10.04 28.83 7.27
C GLN A 46 9.06 29.20 8.39
N LEU A 47 7.82 28.69 8.32
CA LEU A 47 6.81 28.96 9.35
C LEU A 47 7.18 28.27 10.67
N PHE A 48 7.79 27.09 10.58
CA PHE A 48 8.31 26.36 11.74
C PHE A 48 9.43 27.12 12.44
N GLU A 49 10.43 27.60 11.68
CA GLU A 49 11.48 28.46 12.25
C GLU A 49 10.88 29.72 12.89
N CYS A 50 9.91 30.35 12.23
CA CYS A 50 9.23 31.51 12.79
C CYS A 50 8.42 31.20 14.07
N LEU A 51 7.85 30.02 14.25
CA LEU A 51 7.02 29.73 15.42
C LEU A 51 7.81 29.18 16.60
N CYS A 52 8.82 28.36 16.31
CA CYS A 52 9.50 27.55 17.33
C CYS A 52 10.90 28.09 17.68
N LYS A 53 11.58 28.81 16.80
CA LYS A 53 12.92 29.35 17.09
C LYS A 53 12.82 30.59 17.99
N PHE A 54 13.53 30.54 19.12
CA PHE A 54 13.53 31.61 20.10
C PHE A 54 14.72 32.57 19.90
N ASP A 55 14.60 33.49 18.94
CA ASP A 55 15.63 34.49 18.68
C ASP A 55 15.38 35.79 19.49
N LEU A 56 16.18 36.03 20.54
CA LEU A 56 16.13 37.28 21.32
C LEU A 56 16.46 38.52 20.48
N THR A 57 17.39 38.40 19.54
CA THR A 57 17.93 39.51 18.74
C THR A 57 16.94 40.05 17.70
N GLN A 58 16.15 39.17 17.06
CA GLN A 58 15.19 39.56 16.03
C GLN A 58 13.83 40.00 16.59
N ARG A 59 13.44 39.52 17.78
CA ARG A 59 12.08 39.69 18.34
C ARG A 59 11.99 40.48 19.64
N GLU A 60 13.03 41.22 20.01
CA GLU A 60 13.11 41.97 21.27
C GLU A 60 11.87 42.85 21.55
N LYS A 61 11.32 43.52 20.53
CA LYS A 61 10.11 44.36 20.67
C LYS A 61 8.83 43.57 20.96
N SER A 62 8.70 42.36 20.40
CA SER A 62 7.55 41.49 20.62
C SER A 62 7.68 40.74 21.94
N ILE A 63 8.88 40.26 22.27
CA ILE A 63 9.17 39.50 23.49
C ILE A 63 9.00 40.38 24.74
N ARG A 64 9.42 41.66 24.69
CA ARG A 64 9.19 42.63 25.78
C ARG A 64 7.71 42.88 26.09
N LYS A 65 6.77 42.54 25.20
CA LYS A 65 5.33 42.60 25.52
C LYS A 65 4.91 41.45 26.44
N TYR A 66 5.58 40.29 26.38
CA TYR A 66 5.16 39.06 27.04
C TYR A 66 6.03 38.71 28.26
N ILE A 67 7.32 39.04 28.25
CA ILE A 67 8.30 38.71 29.29
C ILE A 67 8.67 39.94 30.10
N THR A 68 8.76 39.80 31.43
CA THR A 68 9.21 40.85 32.35
C THR A 68 10.69 41.20 32.10
N ASP A 69 11.05 42.48 32.12
CA ASP A 69 12.43 42.95 31.87
C ASP A 69 13.50 42.32 32.80
N GLY A 70 13.09 41.83 33.99
CA GLY A 70 13.98 41.07 34.89
C GLY A 70 14.44 39.74 34.30
N VAL A 71 13.53 38.98 33.70
CA VAL A 71 13.81 37.67 33.10
C VAL A 71 14.64 37.81 31.83
N ILE A 72 14.42 38.86 31.03
CA ILE A 72 15.21 39.13 29.82
C ILE A 72 16.68 39.38 30.18
N ARG A 73 16.94 40.13 31.25
CA ARG A 73 18.31 40.39 31.72
C ARG A 73 19.00 39.11 32.23
N ASP A 74 18.24 38.22 32.85
CA ASP A 74 18.76 36.95 33.36
C ASP A 74 19.02 35.96 32.20
N LEU A 75 18.19 35.98 31.15
CA LEU A 75 18.40 35.19 29.92
C LEU A 75 19.68 35.57 29.16
N TYR A 76 20.05 36.86 29.13
CA TYR A 76 21.30 37.32 28.52
C TYR A 76 22.55 37.05 29.39
N ARG A 77 22.36 36.79 30.69
CA ARG A 77 23.47 36.54 31.63
C ARG A 77 23.78 35.07 31.82
N ASN A 78 22.75 34.24 31.82
CA ASN A 78 22.88 32.82 32.08
C ASN A 78 23.15 32.04 30.78
N GLU A 79 23.66 30.82 30.90
CA GLU A 79 23.84 29.83 29.81
C GLU A 79 22.50 29.39 29.17
N SER A 80 21.39 30.07 29.47
CA SER A 80 20.05 29.77 28.97
C SER A 80 19.92 29.91 27.46
N LEU A 81 20.75 30.74 26.81
CA LEU A 81 20.76 30.86 25.35
C LEU A 81 21.30 29.61 24.68
N GLU A 82 22.35 29.01 25.23
CA GLU A 82 22.92 27.77 24.70
C GLU A 82 21.92 26.61 24.82
N LEU A 83 21.24 26.50 25.96
CA LEU A 83 20.17 25.50 26.15
C LEU A 83 19.02 25.66 25.16
N LEU A 84 18.62 26.90 24.84
CA LEU A 84 17.56 27.16 23.85
C LEU A 84 17.99 26.79 22.43
N ASP A 85 19.26 26.98 22.09
CA ASP A 85 19.83 26.56 20.81
C ASP A 85 19.94 25.02 20.70
N GLU A 86 20.27 24.34 21.80
CA GLU A 86 20.26 22.87 21.89
C GLU A 86 18.85 22.29 21.70
N GLU A 87 17.85 22.83 22.39
CA GLU A 87 16.45 22.44 22.24
C GLU A 87 15.94 22.67 20.80
N TRP A 88 16.32 23.80 20.18
CA TRP A 88 16.00 24.06 18.78
C TRP A 88 16.62 23.04 17.82
N LYS A 89 17.84 22.58 18.11
CA LYS A 89 18.51 21.55 17.33
C LYS A 89 17.78 20.21 17.47
N GLN A 90 17.47 19.78 18.69
CA GLN A 90 16.73 18.55 18.96
C GLN A 90 15.38 18.54 18.24
N LEU A 91 14.63 19.64 18.30
CA LEU A 91 13.33 19.79 17.64
C LEU A 91 13.41 19.67 16.10
N ASN A 92 14.53 20.06 15.49
CA ASN A 92 14.77 19.87 14.06
C ASN A 92 15.10 18.42 13.70
N GLU A 93 15.86 17.74 14.56
CA GLU A 93 16.15 16.30 14.42
C GLU A 93 14.85 15.49 14.55
N ASP A 94 14.07 15.71 15.61
CA ASP A 94 12.78 15.05 15.84
C ASP A 94 11.81 15.28 14.67
N ARG A 95 11.79 16.48 14.09
CA ARG A 95 10.96 16.79 12.92
C ARG A 95 11.39 16.00 11.69
N SER A 96 12.69 15.80 11.49
CA SER A 96 13.22 14.98 10.40
C SER A 96 12.80 13.52 10.59
N ASP A 97 12.95 13.02 11.81
CA ASP A 97 12.62 11.65 12.17
C ASP A 97 11.11 11.39 12.04
N LEU A 98 10.27 12.32 12.51
CA LEU A 98 8.81 12.22 12.35
C LEU A 98 8.37 12.18 10.88
N ARG A 99 9.07 12.89 9.98
CA ARG A 99 8.78 12.83 8.53
C ARG A 99 9.22 11.52 7.89
N GLN A 100 10.25 10.88 8.46
CA GLN A 100 10.67 9.55 8.03
C GLN A 100 9.70 8.47 8.52
N ILE A 101 9.23 8.58 9.77
CA ILE A 101 8.27 7.64 10.37
C ILE A 101 6.90 7.76 9.71
N PHE A 102 6.47 8.99 9.39
CA PHE A 102 5.18 9.28 8.75
C PHE A 102 5.38 9.86 7.35
N PRO A 103 5.60 9.03 6.32
CA PRO A 103 5.86 9.49 4.95
C PRO A 103 4.61 9.99 4.20
N THR A 104 3.40 9.74 4.72
CA THR A 104 2.12 10.09 4.08
C THR A 104 1.53 11.36 4.68
N ASP A 105 0.96 12.24 3.85
CA ASP A 105 0.39 13.54 4.27
C ASP A 105 -0.88 13.45 5.15
N ASP A 106 -1.46 12.26 5.33
CA ASP A 106 -2.68 12.02 6.12
C ASP A 106 -2.44 11.95 7.64
N ILE A 107 -1.47 12.71 8.15
CA ILE A 107 -1.08 12.78 9.58
C ILE A 107 -2.06 13.63 10.41
N SER A 108 -3.29 13.83 9.90
CA SER A 108 -4.26 14.72 10.54
C SER A 108 -4.78 14.19 11.87
N LYS A 109 -4.58 12.90 12.17
CA LYS A 109 -5.13 12.21 13.34
C LYS A 109 -4.16 11.12 13.81
N ILE A 110 -3.21 11.49 14.66
CA ILE A 110 -2.41 10.53 15.43
C ILE A 110 -3.16 10.25 16.73
N VAL A 111 -3.09 9.02 17.23
CA VAL A 111 -3.66 8.65 18.52
C VAL A 111 -2.56 8.83 19.57
N LEU A 112 -2.78 9.73 20.53
CA LEU A 112 -1.84 9.98 21.62
C LEU A 112 -2.59 10.04 22.96
N PRO A 113 -1.97 9.57 24.06
CA PRO A 113 -2.51 9.82 25.39
C PRO A 113 -2.52 11.32 25.66
N CYS A 114 -3.48 11.79 26.46
CA CYS A 114 -3.51 13.14 27.02
C CYS A 114 -3.34 14.28 26.01
N SER A 115 -4.44 14.88 25.53
CA SER A 115 -4.33 16.07 24.68
C SER A 115 -3.84 17.29 25.46
N VAL A 116 -2.57 17.66 25.24
CA VAL A 116 -1.95 18.84 25.87
C VAL A 116 -2.76 20.11 25.60
N GLU A 117 -3.34 20.23 24.39
CA GLU A 117 -4.22 21.35 24.04
C GLU A 117 -5.46 21.42 24.95
N GLN A 118 -6.07 20.27 25.24
CA GLN A 118 -7.22 20.22 26.15
C GLN A 118 -6.83 20.59 27.58
N VAL A 119 -5.67 20.14 28.05
CA VAL A 119 -5.18 20.47 29.40
C VAL A 119 -4.92 21.98 29.51
N ILE A 120 -4.22 22.58 28.53
CA ILE A 120 -3.95 24.02 28.46
C ILE A 120 -5.27 24.81 28.49
N ARG A 121 -6.24 24.42 27.68
CA ARG A 121 -7.57 25.06 27.65
C ARG A 121 -8.30 24.93 29.00
N GLY A 122 -8.12 23.81 29.70
CA GLY A 122 -8.62 23.60 31.05
C GLY A 122 -8.01 24.58 32.04
N VAL A 123 -6.68 24.71 32.05
CA VAL A 123 -5.94 25.65 32.90
C VAL A 123 -6.37 27.08 32.64
N GLN A 124 -6.44 27.49 31.38
CA GLN A 124 -6.85 28.85 31.00
C GLN A 124 -8.22 29.19 31.57
N LYS A 125 -9.22 28.31 31.41
CA LYS A 125 -10.56 28.51 31.97
C LYS A 125 -10.56 28.59 33.50
N LEU A 126 -9.74 27.81 34.19
CA LEU A 126 -9.61 27.87 35.65
C LEU A 126 -8.96 29.20 36.09
N THR A 127 -7.91 29.64 35.40
CA THR A 127 -7.26 30.93 35.68
C THR A 127 -8.19 32.10 35.43
N GLU A 128 -8.95 32.10 34.32
CA GLU A 128 -9.98 33.11 34.02
C GLU A 128 -11.04 33.18 35.13
N ARG A 129 -11.54 32.02 35.59
CA ARG A 129 -12.51 31.95 36.70
C ARG A 129 -11.94 32.50 38.01
N LEU A 130 -10.68 32.20 38.32
CA LEU A 130 -10.01 32.71 39.53
C LEU A 130 -9.77 34.22 39.47
N ILE A 131 -9.43 34.76 38.29
CA ILE A 131 -9.26 36.20 38.06
C ILE A 131 -10.60 36.93 38.28
N ILE A 132 -11.69 36.40 37.72
CA ILE A 132 -13.05 36.95 37.91
C ILE A 132 -13.46 36.90 39.40
N ALA A 133 -13.17 35.80 40.09
CA ALA A 133 -13.48 35.64 41.51
C ALA A 133 -12.68 36.60 42.41
N LYS A 134 -11.42 36.91 42.05
CA LYS A 134 -10.56 37.84 42.80
C LYS A 134 -10.77 39.33 42.49
N ARG A 135 -11.62 39.70 41.51
CA ARG A 135 -11.88 41.10 41.08
C ARG A 135 -10.59 41.88 40.77
N ASP A 136 -9.64 41.25 40.11
CA ASP A 136 -8.37 41.90 39.76
C ASP A 136 -8.34 42.17 38.25
N ASP A 137 -8.79 43.37 37.85
CA ASP A 137 -9.03 43.76 36.45
C ASP A 137 -7.74 43.80 35.59
N ARG A 138 -6.56 43.73 36.21
CA ARG A 138 -5.26 43.82 35.53
C ARG A 138 -4.77 42.51 34.91
N LEU A 139 -5.37 41.37 35.29
CA LEU A 139 -4.98 40.04 34.81
C LEU A 139 -5.78 39.56 33.58
N SER A 140 -6.74 40.37 33.12
CA SER A 140 -7.72 40.03 32.08
C SER A 140 -7.17 39.95 30.65
N GLN A 141 -6.01 40.54 30.34
CA GLN A 141 -5.46 40.59 28.98
C GLN A 141 -4.39 39.53 28.68
N ILE A 142 -4.20 38.57 29.59
CA ILE A 142 -2.98 37.80 29.63
C ILE A 142 -3.33 36.31 29.69
N HIS A 143 -3.34 35.64 28.53
CA HIS A 143 -3.21 34.19 28.40
C HIS A 143 -1.80 33.71 28.83
N ARG A 144 -1.18 34.28 29.88
CA ARG A 144 0.11 33.81 30.38
C ARG A 144 -0.16 32.74 31.42
N LEU A 145 0.41 31.57 31.18
CA LEU A 145 0.66 30.62 32.24
C LEU A 145 1.59 31.30 33.24
N THR A 146 1.09 31.54 34.45
CA THR A 146 1.95 31.88 35.58
C THR A 146 2.81 30.66 35.92
N ASP A 147 3.91 30.87 36.63
CA ASP A 147 4.78 29.77 37.09
C ASP A 147 3.98 28.69 37.85
N VAL A 148 3.04 29.14 38.70
CA VAL A 148 2.09 28.26 39.41
C VAL A 148 1.19 27.47 38.45
N ALA A 149 0.70 28.11 37.38
CA ALA A 149 -0.14 27.45 36.40
C ALA A 149 0.65 26.47 35.51
N PHE A 150 1.92 26.77 35.24
CA PHE A 150 2.81 25.86 34.51
C PHE A 150 3.17 24.64 35.34
N HIS A 151 3.50 24.80 36.62
CA HIS A 151 3.74 23.67 37.52
C HIS A 151 2.51 22.77 37.64
N TRP A 152 1.33 23.36 37.83
CA TRP A 152 0.07 22.61 37.85
C TRP A 152 -0.20 21.88 36.52
N LEU A 153 0.13 22.50 35.38
CA LEU A 153 0.00 21.87 34.06
C LEU A 153 0.89 20.61 33.96
N CYS A 154 2.14 20.69 34.41
CA CYS A 154 3.05 19.54 34.43
C CYS A 154 2.52 18.42 35.33
N GLU A 155 2.05 18.74 36.54
CA GLU A 155 1.46 17.78 37.47
C GLU A 155 0.21 17.11 36.87
N GLU A 156 -0.68 17.87 36.25
CA GLU A 156 -1.90 17.35 35.62
C GLU A 156 -1.58 16.42 34.44
N ILE A 157 -0.54 16.75 33.64
CA ILE A 157 -0.08 15.88 32.55
C ILE A 157 0.47 14.57 33.13
N GLU A 158 1.28 14.63 34.19
CA GLU A 158 1.84 13.44 34.83
C GLU A 158 0.73 12.53 35.38
N ILE A 159 -0.25 13.09 36.08
CA ILE A 159 -1.38 12.34 36.64
C ILE A 159 -2.18 11.66 35.53
N ARG A 160 -2.50 12.38 34.44
CA ARG A 160 -3.26 11.78 33.33
C ARG A 160 -2.45 10.73 32.59
N PHE A 161 -1.15 10.92 32.46
CA PHE A 161 -0.27 9.93 31.85
C PHE A 161 -0.21 8.64 32.69
N GLN A 162 -0.10 8.76 34.01
CA GLN A 162 -0.16 7.61 34.93
C GLN A 162 -1.52 6.90 34.87
N GLN A 163 -2.62 7.65 34.75
CA GLN A 163 -3.96 7.08 34.55
C GLN A 163 -4.13 6.38 33.20
N ALA A 164 -3.35 6.76 32.19
CA ALA A 164 -3.36 6.11 30.88
C ALA A 164 -2.54 4.81 30.84
N GLN A 165 -1.77 4.48 31.88
CA GLN A 165 -0.99 3.23 31.93
C GLN A 165 -1.90 2.01 32.09
N VAL A 166 -1.54 0.93 31.41
CA VAL A 166 -2.28 -0.34 31.46
C VAL A 166 -2.18 -1.01 32.82
N GLN A 167 -3.30 -1.55 33.29
CA GLN A 167 -3.31 -2.38 34.48
C GLN A 167 -2.71 -3.76 34.14
N ALA A 168 -1.80 -4.25 34.99
CA ALA A 168 -1.26 -5.58 34.84
C ALA A 168 -2.35 -6.67 34.92
N GLU A 169 -2.11 -7.80 34.25
CA GLU A 169 -2.97 -8.99 34.26
C GLU A 169 -4.34 -8.85 33.58
N GLU A 170 -4.53 -7.80 32.78
CA GLU A 170 -5.74 -7.64 31.97
C GLU A 170 -5.87 -8.75 30.90
N ILE A 171 -7.11 -9.21 30.65
CA ILE A 171 -7.41 -10.26 29.67
C ILE A 171 -7.50 -9.66 28.27
N VAL A 172 -6.34 -9.25 27.74
CA VAL A 172 -6.20 -8.53 26.47
C VAL A 172 -6.74 -9.31 25.27
N GLY A 173 -6.61 -10.65 25.28
CA GLY A 173 -7.05 -11.50 24.17
C GLY A 173 -8.56 -11.49 23.95
N ALA A 174 -9.35 -11.50 25.03
CA ALA A 174 -10.80 -11.46 24.93
C ALA A 174 -11.30 -10.07 24.48
N LEU A 175 -10.67 -9.01 25.00
CA LEU A 175 -10.98 -7.63 24.64
C LEU A 175 -10.63 -7.33 23.18
N ALA A 176 -9.47 -7.80 22.71
CA ALA A 176 -9.04 -7.64 21.32
C ALA A 176 -9.99 -8.38 20.36
N ALA A 177 -10.36 -9.62 20.68
CA ALA A 177 -11.30 -10.40 19.87
C ALA A 177 -12.66 -9.69 19.73
N GLN A 178 -13.23 -9.23 20.86
CA GLN A 178 -14.51 -8.52 20.84
C GLN A 178 -14.44 -7.19 20.07
N SER A 179 -13.30 -6.49 20.17
CA SER A 179 -13.08 -5.20 19.50
C SER A 179 -12.97 -5.34 17.97
N LEU A 180 -12.50 -6.49 17.47
CA LEU A 180 -12.49 -6.80 16.04
C LEU A 180 -13.87 -7.24 15.52
N ASP A 181 -14.63 -7.99 16.32
CA ASP A 181 -15.91 -8.57 15.88
C ASP A 181 -17.01 -7.52 15.65
N LYS A 182 -17.12 -6.52 16.53
CA LYS A 182 -18.13 -5.45 16.42
C LYS A 182 -18.08 -4.71 15.08
N PRO A 183 -16.95 -4.10 14.66
CA PRO A 183 -16.87 -3.40 13.37
C PRO A 183 -16.99 -4.35 12.17
N ALA A 184 -16.57 -5.61 12.27
CA ALA A 184 -16.69 -6.57 11.17
C ALA A 184 -18.15 -6.83 10.76
N THR A 185 -19.06 -6.91 11.74
CA THR A 185 -20.50 -7.04 11.46
C THR A 185 -21.06 -5.79 10.78
N GLN A 186 -20.67 -4.61 11.23
CA GLN A 186 -21.11 -3.33 10.65
C GLN A 186 -20.57 -3.13 9.22
N MET A 187 -19.30 -3.45 8.99
CA MET A 187 -18.67 -3.32 7.68
C MET A 187 -19.31 -4.24 6.62
N THR A 188 -19.81 -5.41 7.04
CA THR A 188 -20.52 -6.34 6.14
C THR A 188 -21.79 -5.73 5.58
N LEU A 189 -22.52 -4.97 6.39
CA LEU A 189 -23.74 -4.29 5.95
C LEU A 189 -23.42 -3.08 5.06
N ASN A 190 -22.34 -2.34 5.36
CA ASN A 190 -21.94 -1.15 4.59
C ASN A 190 -21.34 -1.46 3.21
N THR A 191 -20.70 -2.63 3.03
CA THR A 191 -20.01 -2.99 1.77
C THR A 191 -20.98 -3.17 0.59
N PHE A 192 -22.24 -3.53 0.86
CA PHE A 192 -23.26 -3.67 -0.20
C PHE A 192 -23.74 -2.33 -0.77
N HIS A 193 -23.55 -1.23 -0.06
CA HIS A 193 -24.02 0.10 -0.46
C HIS A 193 -22.93 1.03 -1.02
N TYR A 194 -21.68 0.58 -1.08
CA TYR A 194 -20.60 1.27 -1.81
C TYR A 194 -20.77 1.09 -3.34
N ALA A 195 -21.90 1.56 -3.87
CA ALA A 195 -22.18 1.59 -5.30
C ALA A 195 -21.38 2.72 -5.96
N GLY A 196 -20.47 2.40 -6.88
CA GLY A 196 -19.88 3.41 -7.78
C GLY A 196 -18.37 3.34 -8.04
N VAL A 197 -17.62 2.45 -7.38
CA VAL A 197 -16.17 2.32 -7.61
C VAL A 197 -15.83 0.88 -8.00
N SER A 198 -15.91 0.57 -9.30
CA SER A 198 -15.38 -0.60 -10.06
C SER A 198 -15.50 -2.01 -9.43
N ASP A 199 -15.64 -3.06 -10.26
CA ASP A 199 -15.88 -4.48 -9.91
C ASP A 199 -14.86 -5.16 -8.95
N LYS A 200 -13.89 -4.42 -8.39
CA LYS A 200 -12.81 -4.92 -7.53
C LYS A 200 -13.18 -5.07 -6.04
N ASN A 201 -14.36 -4.63 -5.61
CA ASN A 201 -14.68 -4.45 -4.17
C ASN A 201 -15.61 -5.51 -3.54
N VAL A 202 -15.86 -6.64 -4.23
CA VAL A 202 -16.93 -7.59 -3.86
C VAL A 202 -16.63 -8.46 -2.61
N THR A 203 -15.47 -8.35 -1.98
CA THR A 203 -15.07 -9.24 -0.85
C THR A 203 -14.69 -8.54 0.45
N LEU A 204 -14.73 -7.21 0.55
CA LEU A 204 -14.02 -6.41 1.57
C LEU A 204 -14.43 -6.59 3.04
N SER A 205 -15.49 -7.33 3.34
CA SER A 205 -16.02 -7.46 4.70
C SER A 205 -15.74 -8.83 5.34
N VAL A 206 -16.73 -9.48 5.95
CA VAL A 206 -16.60 -10.79 6.58
C VAL A 206 -16.00 -11.88 5.66
N PRO A 207 -16.31 -11.94 4.35
CA PRO A 207 -15.68 -12.91 3.45
C PRO A 207 -14.15 -12.77 3.40
N ARG A 208 -13.63 -11.54 3.33
CA ARG A 208 -12.18 -11.27 3.37
C ARG A 208 -11.59 -11.55 4.74
N LEU A 209 -12.28 -11.17 5.82
CA LEU A 209 -11.82 -11.45 7.19
C LEU A 209 -11.66 -12.96 7.40
N LYS A 210 -12.64 -13.76 6.97
CA LYS A 210 -12.59 -15.24 7.04
C LYS A 210 -11.44 -15.82 6.22
N GLU A 211 -11.16 -15.24 5.07
CA GLU A 211 -10.08 -15.66 4.17
C GLU A 211 -8.69 -15.40 4.77
N ILE A 212 -8.51 -14.25 5.43
CA ILE A 212 -7.28 -13.86 6.12
C ILE A 212 -7.06 -14.74 7.36
N ILE A 213 -8.08 -14.89 8.23
CA ILE A 213 -7.97 -15.68 9.47
C ILE A 213 -7.66 -17.15 9.16
N ASN A 214 -8.26 -17.71 8.11
CA ASN A 214 -8.01 -19.10 7.71
C ASN A 214 -6.75 -19.27 6.83
N VAL A 215 -6.05 -18.19 6.49
CA VAL A 215 -4.87 -18.20 5.62
C VAL A 215 -5.12 -19.03 4.35
N SER A 216 -6.16 -18.67 3.59
CA SER A 216 -6.53 -19.39 2.38
C SER A 216 -5.44 -19.31 1.31
N ILE A 217 -4.99 -20.45 0.79
CA ILE A 217 -3.96 -20.55 -0.27
C ILE A 217 -4.47 -19.94 -1.60
N LYS A 218 -5.78 -20.03 -1.86
CA LYS A 218 -6.40 -19.53 -3.08
C LYS A 218 -7.43 -18.46 -2.73
N PRO A 219 -6.98 -17.20 -2.53
CA PRO A 219 -7.93 -16.15 -2.24
C PRO A 219 -8.79 -15.82 -3.47
N LYS A 220 -10.07 -15.48 -3.25
CA LYS A 220 -11.06 -15.25 -4.31
C LYS A 220 -10.75 -14.03 -5.16
N THR A 221 -10.22 -12.97 -4.55
CA THR A 221 -9.92 -11.68 -5.17
C THR A 221 -8.44 -11.36 -5.00
N ARG A 222 -7.60 -12.00 -5.83
CA ARG A 222 -6.16 -11.68 -5.87
C ARG A 222 -5.97 -10.33 -6.54
N SER A 223 -5.37 -9.39 -5.83
CA SER A 223 -4.98 -8.09 -6.37
C SER A 223 -3.53 -7.77 -5.99
N LEU A 224 -2.84 -7.09 -6.89
CA LEU A 224 -1.48 -6.61 -6.68
C LEU A 224 -1.41 -5.18 -7.21
N THR A 225 -0.90 -4.27 -6.38
CA THR A 225 -0.68 -2.87 -6.75
C THR A 225 0.78 -2.69 -7.08
N VAL A 226 1.09 -2.40 -8.36
CA VAL A 226 2.44 -2.09 -8.82
C VAL A 226 2.62 -0.58 -8.88
N TYR A 227 3.62 -0.06 -8.16
CA TYR A 227 4.01 1.34 -8.27
C TYR A 227 5.10 1.51 -9.34
N LEU A 228 4.88 2.45 -10.26
CA LEU A 228 5.83 2.76 -11.33
C LEU A 228 6.87 3.78 -10.85
N THR A 229 8.12 3.61 -11.27
CA THR A 229 9.24 4.51 -10.96
C THR A 229 9.72 5.27 -12.20
N GLY A 230 10.38 6.41 -11.97
CA GLY A 230 11.01 7.21 -13.01
C GLY A 230 10.03 7.92 -13.94
N GLN A 231 10.32 7.90 -15.24
CA GLN A 231 9.54 8.65 -16.23
C GLN A 231 8.16 8.03 -16.52
N ALA A 232 7.92 6.79 -16.10
CA ALA A 232 6.64 6.11 -16.29
C ALA A 232 5.56 6.57 -15.29
N THR A 233 5.95 7.19 -14.18
CA THR A 233 5.02 7.68 -13.16
C THR A 233 4.16 8.85 -13.67
N ASN A 234 4.76 9.76 -14.46
CA ASN A 234 4.09 10.97 -14.94
C ASN A 234 3.61 10.91 -16.39
N ASN A 235 4.04 9.90 -17.17
CA ASN A 235 3.70 9.78 -18.59
C ASN A 235 2.77 8.59 -18.85
N ALA A 236 1.55 8.88 -19.30
CA ALA A 236 0.53 7.88 -19.58
C ALA A 236 0.95 6.87 -20.68
N GLU A 237 1.67 7.31 -21.71
CA GLU A 237 2.13 6.43 -22.80
C GLU A 237 3.13 5.37 -22.32
N LYS A 238 4.11 5.77 -21.49
CA LYS A 238 5.07 4.84 -20.89
C LYS A 238 4.39 3.90 -19.90
N CYS A 239 3.41 4.39 -19.15
CA CYS A 239 2.57 3.55 -18.29
C CYS A 239 1.85 2.46 -19.08
N LYS A 240 1.25 2.80 -20.23
CA LYS A 240 0.63 1.82 -21.14
C LYS A 240 1.64 0.79 -21.66
N GLN A 241 2.85 1.21 -22.02
CA GLN A 241 3.89 0.27 -22.45
C GLN A 241 4.26 -0.74 -21.36
N VAL A 242 4.34 -0.30 -20.09
CA VAL A 242 4.58 -1.21 -18.96
C VAL A 242 3.37 -2.12 -18.74
N LEU A 243 2.15 -1.59 -18.87
CA LEU A 243 0.92 -2.39 -18.77
C LEU A 243 0.89 -3.51 -19.82
N CYS A 244 1.17 -3.21 -21.08
CA CYS A 244 1.22 -4.21 -22.15
C CYS A 244 2.26 -5.30 -21.93
N ARG A 245 3.35 -5.00 -21.21
CA ARG A 245 4.38 -6.00 -20.85
C ARG A 245 3.99 -6.88 -19.67
N LEU A 246 3.08 -6.41 -18.82
CA LEU A 246 2.63 -7.12 -17.62
C LEU A 246 1.31 -7.85 -17.82
N ASP A 247 0.47 -7.39 -18.75
CA ASP A 247 -0.78 -8.06 -19.08
C ASP A 247 -0.46 -9.37 -19.80
N HIS A 248 -0.88 -10.48 -19.19
CA HIS A 248 -0.76 -11.79 -19.79
C HIS A 248 -1.89 -11.93 -20.82
N CYS A 249 -1.53 -11.84 -22.09
CA CYS A 249 -2.42 -12.03 -23.21
C CYS A 249 -1.98 -13.28 -23.96
N THR A 250 -2.77 -14.35 -23.86
CA THR A 250 -2.58 -15.52 -24.72
C THR A 250 -3.10 -15.23 -26.12
N LEU A 251 -2.55 -15.94 -27.11
CA LEU A 251 -3.00 -15.83 -28.50
C LEU A 251 -4.51 -16.09 -28.65
N ARG A 252 -5.10 -16.92 -27.78
CA ARG A 252 -6.56 -17.15 -27.72
C ARG A 252 -7.39 -15.87 -27.55
N LYS A 253 -6.88 -14.87 -26.83
CA LYS A 253 -7.63 -13.63 -26.57
C LYS A 253 -7.70 -12.74 -27.80
N GLU A 254 -6.67 -12.77 -28.64
CA GLU A 254 -6.54 -11.94 -29.84
C GLU A 254 -7.03 -12.65 -31.12
N THR A 255 -6.97 -13.98 -31.17
CA THR A 255 -7.45 -14.76 -32.33
C THR A 255 -8.97 -14.74 -32.43
N ALA A 256 -9.50 -14.13 -33.50
CA ALA A 256 -10.93 -14.07 -33.75
C ALA A 256 -11.51 -15.41 -34.26
N ASN A 257 -10.78 -16.13 -35.11
CA ASN A 257 -11.21 -17.41 -35.67
C ASN A 257 -10.00 -18.25 -36.09
N THR A 258 -10.12 -19.57 -35.99
CA THR A 258 -9.15 -20.55 -36.49
C THR A 258 -9.85 -21.51 -37.42
N THR A 259 -9.30 -21.73 -38.62
CA THR A 259 -9.88 -22.63 -39.63
C THR A 259 -8.79 -23.47 -40.27
N LEU A 260 -9.03 -24.77 -40.38
CA LEU A 260 -8.13 -25.72 -41.03
C LEU A 260 -8.54 -25.90 -42.49
N TYR A 261 -7.60 -25.71 -43.40
CA TYR A 261 -7.78 -25.93 -44.83
C TYR A 261 -6.76 -26.93 -45.33
N TYR A 262 -7.22 -27.93 -46.09
CA TYR A 262 -6.34 -28.84 -46.80
C TYR A 262 -5.93 -28.22 -48.14
N VAL A 263 -4.62 -28.01 -48.33
CA VAL A 263 -4.05 -27.44 -49.55
C VAL A 263 -2.95 -28.37 -50.07
N PRO A 264 -3.11 -29.00 -51.25
CA PRO A 264 -2.13 -29.93 -51.79
C PRO A 264 -0.78 -29.27 -52.13
N ASP A 265 -0.83 -28.05 -52.68
CA ASP A 265 0.37 -27.32 -53.12
C ASP A 265 0.67 -26.14 -52.20
N PRO A 266 1.93 -25.95 -51.77
CA PRO A 266 2.27 -24.90 -50.81
C PRO A 266 2.20 -23.48 -51.41
N GLN A 267 2.38 -23.33 -52.72
CA GLN A 267 2.34 -22.03 -53.39
C GLN A 267 0.93 -21.62 -53.82
N ASP A 268 -0.02 -22.56 -53.82
CA ASP A 268 -1.39 -22.31 -54.20
C ASP A 268 -2.28 -22.14 -52.96
N THR A 269 -3.42 -21.49 -53.12
CA THR A 269 -4.38 -21.35 -52.03
C THR A 269 -5.83 -21.31 -52.52
N VAL A 270 -6.70 -21.97 -51.75
CA VAL A 270 -8.15 -21.98 -51.98
C VAL A 270 -8.81 -20.61 -51.66
N ILE A 271 -8.12 -19.74 -50.90
CA ILE A 271 -8.62 -18.43 -50.49
C ILE A 271 -8.06 -17.36 -51.43
N SER A 272 -8.93 -16.78 -52.27
CA SER A 272 -8.53 -15.77 -53.26
C SER A 272 -7.93 -14.50 -52.65
N GLU A 273 -8.31 -14.13 -51.43
CA GLU A 273 -7.75 -12.99 -50.70
C GLU A 273 -6.27 -13.20 -50.32
N ASP A 274 -5.83 -14.45 -50.20
CA ASP A 274 -4.50 -14.77 -49.67
C ASP A 274 -3.42 -15.02 -50.74
N GLN A 275 -3.83 -15.13 -52.01
CA GLN A 275 -2.99 -15.61 -53.08
C GLN A 275 -1.80 -14.67 -53.37
N GLU A 276 -2.04 -13.35 -53.32
CA GLU A 276 -1.03 -12.34 -53.64
C GLU A 276 0.14 -12.32 -52.64
N TRP A 277 -0.17 -12.37 -51.34
CA TRP A 277 0.86 -12.28 -50.30
C TRP A 277 1.57 -13.62 -50.08
N VAL A 278 0.89 -14.75 -50.26
CA VAL A 278 1.51 -16.08 -50.21
C VAL A 278 2.51 -16.26 -51.36
N SER A 279 2.17 -15.83 -52.59
CA SER A 279 3.10 -15.89 -53.73
C SER A 279 4.36 -15.07 -53.47
N THR A 280 4.18 -13.84 -52.98
CA THR A 280 5.27 -12.91 -52.67
C THR A 280 6.26 -13.50 -51.64
N TYR A 281 5.75 -14.16 -50.59
CA TYR A 281 6.59 -14.80 -49.57
C TYR A 281 7.49 -15.91 -50.13
N TYR A 282 7.00 -16.72 -51.07
CA TYR A 282 7.81 -17.78 -51.69
C TYR A 282 8.78 -17.25 -52.75
N GLU A 283 8.51 -16.09 -53.33
CA GLU A 283 9.42 -15.39 -54.25
C GLU A 283 10.57 -14.71 -53.50
N MET A 284 10.33 -14.21 -52.28
CA MET A 284 11.32 -13.59 -51.42
C MET A 284 11.17 -14.08 -49.97
N PRO A 285 11.89 -15.14 -49.56
CA PRO A 285 11.75 -15.68 -48.20
C PRO A 285 12.43 -14.76 -47.18
N ASP A 286 11.63 -14.05 -46.39
CA ASP A 286 12.12 -13.29 -45.24
C ASP A 286 12.47 -14.24 -44.08
N GLN A 287 13.70 -14.14 -43.57
CA GLN A 287 14.23 -14.98 -42.48
C GLN A 287 13.89 -14.44 -41.07
N ASP A 288 12.70 -13.88 -40.88
CA ASP A 288 12.34 -13.29 -39.59
C ASP A 288 11.86 -14.36 -38.60
N MET A 289 12.76 -14.78 -37.70
CA MET A 289 12.46 -15.66 -36.57
C MET A 289 11.49 -14.98 -35.60
N THR A 290 10.22 -15.38 -35.66
CA THR A 290 9.16 -14.95 -34.75
C THR A 290 9.18 -15.76 -33.45
N ASN A 291 8.61 -15.24 -32.35
CA ASN A 291 8.49 -15.96 -31.07
C ASN A 291 7.84 -17.35 -31.21
N ILE A 292 6.94 -17.53 -32.20
CA ILE A 292 6.28 -18.80 -32.49
C ILE A 292 7.30 -19.85 -32.98
N SER A 293 8.21 -19.45 -33.87
CA SER A 293 9.30 -20.32 -34.34
C SER A 293 10.29 -20.69 -33.22
N GLN A 294 10.45 -19.85 -32.20
CA GLN A 294 11.28 -20.14 -31.04
C GLN A 294 10.64 -21.18 -30.10
N CYS A 295 9.32 -21.12 -29.90
CA CYS A 295 8.60 -22.06 -29.04
C CYS A 295 8.45 -23.46 -29.64
N PHE A 296 8.24 -23.56 -30.95
CA PHE A 296 7.99 -24.84 -31.64
C PHE A 296 9.16 -25.33 -32.50
N GLY A 297 10.26 -24.58 -32.57
CA GLY A 297 11.44 -24.89 -33.37
C GLY A 297 11.20 -24.89 -34.89
N ASP A 298 12.10 -25.53 -35.63
CA ASP A 298 12.08 -25.63 -37.10
C ASP A 298 10.96 -26.55 -37.65
N CYS A 299 10.05 -27.02 -36.79
CA CYS A 299 8.96 -27.92 -37.14
C CYS A 299 7.76 -27.20 -37.77
N LEU A 300 7.69 -25.86 -37.63
CA LEU A 300 6.59 -25.06 -38.12
C LEU A 300 7.09 -23.95 -39.03
N ASN A 301 6.44 -23.81 -40.17
CA ASN A 301 6.57 -22.64 -41.03
C ASN A 301 5.38 -21.70 -40.80
N VAL A 302 5.67 -20.45 -40.46
CA VAL A 302 4.67 -19.42 -40.15
C VAL A 302 4.76 -18.32 -41.18
N ILE A 303 3.62 -17.98 -41.79
CA ILE A 303 3.50 -16.94 -42.80
C ILE A 303 2.40 -15.99 -42.36
N PHE A 304 2.66 -14.69 -42.39
CA PHE A 304 1.70 -13.65 -42.01
C PHE A 304 1.60 -12.60 -43.12
N ASN A 305 0.50 -11.87 -43.14
CA ASN A 305 0.30 -10.75 -44.04
C ASN A 305 0.72 -9.42 -43.41
N ASP A 306 0.81 -8.36 -44.22
CA ASP A 306 1.18 -7.02 -43.76
C ASP A 306 0.10 -6.41 -42.84
N ASP A 307 0.56 -5.65 -41.84
CA ASP A 307 -0.28 -5.00 -40.82
C ASP A 307 -1.24 -3.96 -41.43
N ASN A 308 -0.97 -3.51 -42.66
CA ASN A 308 -1.80 -2.56 -43.40
C ASN A 308 -3.08 -3.18 -44.01
N THR A 309 -3.27 -4.50 -43.89
CA THR A 309 -4.43 -5.20 -44.45
C THR A 309 -5.66 -5.13 -43.53
N GLU A 310 -6.87 -5.24 -44.10
CA GLU A 310 -8.12 -5.16 -43.32
C GLU A 310 -8.31 -6.36 -42.36
N LYS A 311 -7.65 -7.48 -42.63
CA LYS A 311 -7.70 -8.70 -41.82
C LYS A 311 -6.27 -9.18 -41.59
N LEU A 312 -5.87 -9.32 -40.33
CA LEU A 312 -4.60 -9.96 -39.99
C LEU A 312 -4.77 -11.48 -40.09
N VAL A 313 -3.99 -12.11 -40.97
CA VAL A 313 -4.07 -13.55 -41.24
C VAL A 313 -2.71 -14.17 -40.99
N LEU A 314 -2.70 -15.20 -40.13
CA LEU A 314 -1.53 -16.00 -39.83
C LEU A 314 -1.75 -17.44 -40.31
N ARG A 315 -0.89 -17.89 -41.21
CA ARG A 315 -0.88 -19.25 -41.76
C ARG A 315 0.26 -20.05 -41.16
N ILE A 316 -0.07 -21.23 -40.68
CA ILE A 316 0.88 -22.15 -40.06
C ILE A 316 0.88 -23.45 -40.87
N ARG A 317 2.08 -23.95 -41.15
CA ARG A 317 2.28 -25.24 -41.80
C ARG A 317 3.27 -26.08 -41.01
N THR A 318 3.00 -27.36 -40.92
CA THR A 318 3.96 -28.32 -40.38
C THR A 318 5.01 -28.63 -41.45
N VAL A 319 6.28 -28.65 -41.07
CA VAL A 319 7.38 -29.06 -41.93
C VAL A 319 7.76 -30.49 -41.54
N ASP A 320 7.57 -31.43 -42.47
CA ASP A 320 8.05 -32.80 -42.28
C ASP A 320 9.58 -32.80 -42.33
N GLN A 321 10.23 -32.93 -41.17
CA GLN A 321 11.64 -33.27 -41.14
C GLN A 321 11.79 -34.68 -41.71
N THR A 322 12.47 -34.76 -42.84
CA THR A 322 12.65 -35.96 -43.65
C THR A 322 12.88 -37.23 -42.82
N LYS A 323 12.02 -38.22 -43.05
CA LYS A 323 12.19 -39.62 -42.64
C LYS A 323 13.65 -40.09 -42.75
N SER A 324 14.33 -40.23 -41.63
CA SER A 324 15.51 -41.09 -41.52
C SER A 324 15.29 -42.17 -40.46
N THR A 325 14.84 -43.32 -40.96
CA THR A 325 15.24 -44.65 -40.50
C THR A 325 14.90 -45.04 -39.05
N THR A 326 13.80 -45.78 -38.87
CA THR A 326 13.86 -47.23 -38.57
C THR A 326 12.44 -47.79 -38.43
N ASN A 327 12.18 -48.87 -39.16
CA ASN A 327 11.08 -49.78 -38.87
C ASN A 327 11.34 -50.37 -37.47
N ASN A 328 10.49 -50.05 -36.50
CA ASN A 328 9.92 -50.99 -35.52
C ASN A 328 9.11 -50.27 -34.44
N ALA A 329 8.05 -50.97 -34.03
CA ALA A 329 7.30 -50.83 -32.78
C ALA A 329 6.35 -49.62 -32.64
N ASP A 330 5.07 -49.95 -32.53
CA ASP A 330 4.05 -49.30 -31.70
C ASP A 330 4.17 -47.78 -31.54
N SER A 331 3.78 -47.07 -32.60
CA SER A 331 3.27 -45.72 -32.47
C SER A 331 1.91 -45.69 -33.15
N THR A 332 0.83 -45.57 -32.39
CA THR A 332 -0.42 -45.01 -32.90
C THR A 332 -0.06 -43.68 -33.55
N ARG A 333 0.06 -43.65 -34.87
CA ARG A 333 0.17 -42.40 -35.63
C ARG A 333 -1.11 -41.64 -35.29
N MET A 334 -1.00 -40.52 -34.58
CA MET A 334 -2.14 -39.62 -34.41
C MET A 334 -2.62 -39.26 -35.81
N ASP A 335 -3.93 -39.30 -36.03
CA ASP A 335 -4.52 -38.78 -37.26
C ASP A 335 -4.11 -37.30 -37.40
N ASP A 336 -3.71 -36.88 -38.60
CA ASP A 336 -3.16 -35.54 -38.87
C ASP A 336 -4.12 -34.42 -38.40
N ASP A 337 -5.43 -34.63 -38.54
CA ASP A 337 -6.47 -33.73 -38.03
C ASP A 337 -6.44 -33.61 -36.50
N THR A 338 -6.23 -34.73 -35.80
CA THR A 338 -6.12 -34.75 -34.33
C THR A 338 -4.84 -34.04 -33.89
N PHE A 339 -3.74 -34.22 -34.64
CA PHE A 339 -2.49 -33.53 -34.38
C PHE A 339 -2.64 -32.00 -34.55
N LEU A 340 -3.27 -31.54 -35.63
CA LEU A 340 -3.50 -30.12 -35.88
C LEU A 340 -4.42 -29.47 -34.83
N HIS A 341 -5.44 -30.18 -34.35
CA HIS A 341 -6.27 -29.69 -33.24
C HIS A 341 -5.52 -29.64 -31.90
N CYS A 342 -4.62 -30.59 -31.63
CA CYS A 342 -3.75 -30.53 -30.46
C CYS A 342 -2.76 -29.36 -30.54
N LEU A 343 -2.20 -29.12 -31.74
CA LEU A 343 -1.33 -27.99 -32.02
C LEU A 343 -2.06 -26.66 -31.80
N GLU A 344 -3.27 -26.51 -32.35
CA GLU A 344 -4.14 -25.36 -32.14
C GLU A 344 -4.39 -25.12 -30.65
N PHE A 345 -4.76 -26.15 -29.89
CA PHE A 345 -5.04 -26.02 -28.47
C PHE A 345 -3.80 -25.58 -27.67
N SER A 346 -2.64 -26.16 -27.96
CA SER A 346 -1.38 -25.79 -27.29
C SER A 346 -0.92 -24.38 -27.68
N MET A 347 -0.99 -24.00 -28.96
CA MET A 347 -0.67 -22.65 -29.41
C MET A 347 -1.54 -21.57 -28.78
N LEU A 348 -2.85 -21.81 -28.70
CA LEU A 348 -3.78 -20.83 -28.15
C LEU A 348 -3.69 -20.74 -26.62
N SER A 349 -3.16 -21.76 -25.94
CA SER A 349 -3.16 -21.83 -24.47
C SER A 349 -1.80 -21.59 -23.83
N ASP A 350 -0.72 -22.01 -24.48
CA ASP A 350 0.63 -22.06 -23.91
C ASP A 350 1.59 -21.00 -24.51
N LEU A 351 1.19 -20.32 -25.59
CA LEU A 351 2.02 -19.32 -26.24
C LEU A 351 1.80 -17.94 -25.59
N ASP A 352 2.84 -17.51 -24.87
CA ASP A 352 2.96 -16.26 -24.11
C ASP A 352 3.59 -15.11 -24.91
#